data_AF-A0A553BZ52-F1
#
_entry.id   AF-A0A553BZ52-F1
#
_cell.length_a   1.000
_cell.length_b   1.000
_cell.length_c   1.000
_cell.angle_alpha   90.00
_cell.angle_beta   90.00
_cell.angle_gamma   90.00
#
_symmetry.space_group_name_H-M   'P 1'
#
loop_
_entity.id
_entity.type
_entity.pdbx_description
1 polymer ?
#
loop_
_entity_poly.entity_id
_entity_poly.type
_entity_poly.pdbx_seq_one_letter_code
_entity_poly.pdbx_strand_id
1 'polypeptide(L)'
;MKNGLKHGEDVLLSDIRSIIYQTKETVSKIITSNVATMYWKIGNSINSEILDNQRAEYGKQIVATLSRQLTIEYGRSYEEKNLRRMIQFATQFSDIKNVATLWRQLSWSHFKIVIPNTD
;
A
#
# COMPACT_ATOMS: atom_id res chain seq x y z
N MET A 1 -4.40 41.05 34.16
CA MET A 1 -5.26 40.60 33.03
C MET A 1 -4.50 39.94 31.86
N LYS A 2 -3.18 40.08 31.70
CA LYS A 2 -2.43 39.49 30.56
C LYS A 2 -2.24 37.95 30.61
N ASN A 3 -2.26 37.33 31.79
CA ASN A 3 -2.06 35.88 31.94
C ASN A 3 -3.25 35.02 31.48
N GLY A 4 -4.48 35.57 31.50
CA GLY A 4 -5.68 34.85 31.03
C GLY A 4 -5.75 34.75 29.51
N LEU A 5 -5.24 35.75 28.79
CA LEU A 5 -5.20 35.76 27.32
C LEU A 5 -4.18 34.76 26.77
N LYS A 6 -2.97 34.69 27.35
CA LYS A 6 -1.95 33.70 26.98
C LYS A 6 -2.44 32.26 27.15
N HIS A 7 -3.17 31.98 28.23
CA HIS A 7 -3.73 30.66 28.45
C HIS A 7 -4.78 30.28 27.39
N GLY A 8 -5.63 31.24 26.98
CA GLY A 8 -6.60 31.03 25.90
C GLY A 8 -5.94 30.79 24.54
N GLU A 9 -4.86 31.53 24.23
CA GLU A 9 -4.06 31.34 23.02
C GLU A 9 -3.37 29.97 22.98
N ASP A 10 -2.80 29.53 24.11
CA ASP A 10 -2.13 28.23 24.23
C ASP A 10 -3.12 27.06 24.07
N VAL A 11 -4.32 27.17 24.65
CA VAL A 11 -5.41 26.19 24.48
C VAL A 11 -5.86 26.14 23.03
N LEU A 12 -6.15 27.29 22.41
CA LEU A 12 -6.54 27.36 21.01
C LEU A 12 -5.48 26.78 20.06
N LEU A 13 -4.21 27.08 20.32
CA LEU A 13 -3.09 26.53 19.55
C LEU A 13 -2.99 25.01 19.70
N SER A 14 -3.21 24.47 20.90
CA SER A 14 -3.24 23.03 21.15
C SER A 14 -4.38 22.36 20.38
N ASP A 15 -5.58 22.95 20.41
CA ASP A 15 -6.76 22.44 19.73
C ASP A 15 -6.54 22.40 18.21
N ILE A 16 -6.01 23.48 17.63
CA ILE A 16 -5.68 23.56 16.20
C ILE A 16 -4.64 22.49 15.82
N ARG A 17 -3.60 22.30 16.64
CA ARG A 17 -2.59 21.25 16.42
C ARG A 17 -3.22 19.86 16.45
N SER A 18 -4.12 19.62 17.39
CA SER A 18 -4.84 18.35 17.51
C SER A 18 -5.68 18.05 16.27
N ILE A 19 -6.44 19.04 15.77
CA ILE A 19 -7.23 18.92 14.53
C ILE A 19 -6.34 18.57 13.34
N ILE A 20 -5.21 19.28 13.17
CA ILE A 20 -4.25 19.02 12.08
C ILE A 20 -3.69 17.61 12.19
N TYR A 21 -3.28 17.19 13.38
CA TYR A 21 -2.69 15.88 13.62
C TYR A 21 -3.69 14.76 13.29
N GLN A 22 -4.90 14.82 13.85
CA GLN A 22 -5.94 13.80 13.64
C GLN A 22 -6.34 13.70 12.16
N THR A 23 -6.42 14.83 11.46
CA THR A 23 -6.73 14.86 10.03
C THR A 23 -5.64 14.19 9.22
N LYS A 24 -4.38 14.54 9.46
CA LYS A 24 -3.23 13.92 8.78
C LYS A 24 -3.17 12.42 9.05
N GLU A 25 -3.35 12.01 10.29
CA GLU A 25 -3.36 10.60 10.67
C GLU A 25 -4.46 9.81 9.92
N THR A 26 -5.67 10.37 9.87
CA THR A 26 -6.81 9.77 9.16
C THR A 26 -6.53 9.63 7.67
N VAL A 27 -6.03 10.68 7.03
CA VAL A 27 -5.66 10.66 5.60
C VAL A 27 -4.57 9.62 5.34
N SER A 28 -3.53 9.56 6.18
CA SER A 28 -2.46 8.57 6.05
C SER A 28 -2.98 7.13 6.16
N LYS A 29 -3.93 6.86 7.06
CA LYS A 29 -4.57 5.53 7.19
C LYS A 29 -5.34 5.15 5.93
N ILE A 30 -6.16 6.07 5.40
CA ILE A 30 -6.95 5.84 4.18
C ILE A 30 -6.05 5.58 2.98
N ILE A 31 -5.03 6.43 2.76
CA ILE A 31 -4.08 6.26 1.66
C ILE A 31 -3.37 4.91 1.77
N THR A 32 -2.91 4.57 2.97
CA THR A 32 -2.23 3.30 3.23
C THR A 32 -3.10 2.10 2.87
N SER A 33 -4.36 2.06 3.34
CA SER A 33 -5.27 0.95 3.04
C SER A 33 -5.58 0.85 1.55
N ASN A 34 -5.70 1.98 0.85
CA ASN A 34 -5.97 2.03 -0.58
C ASN A 34 -4.78 1.53 -1.40
N VAL A 35 -3.56 1.94 -1.04
CA VAL A 35 -2.32 1.47 -1.70
C VAL A 35 -2.14 -0.03 -1.49
N ALA A 36 -2.34 -0.53 -0.26
CA ALA A 36 -2.28 -1.98 0.01
C ALA A 36 -3.32 -2.75 -0.83
N THR A 37 -4.56 -2.25 -0.88
CA THR A 37 -5.62 -2.86 -1.69
C THR A 37 -5.28 -2.84 -3.19
N MET A 38 -4.73 -1.74 -3.69
CA MET A 38 -4.30 -1.62 -5.09
C MET A 38 -3.24 -2.65 -5.44
N TYR A 39 -2.20 -2.79 -4.61
CA TYR A 39 -1.15 -3.77 -4.82
C TYR A 39 -1.65 -5.21 -4.74
N TRP A 40 -2.56 -5.51 -3.81
CA TRP A 40 -3.23 -6.82 -3.78
C TRP A 40 -3.95 -7.11 -5.09
N LYS A 41 -4.77 -6.15 -5.57
CA LYS A 41 -5.55 -6.31 -6.79
C LYS A 41 -4.66 -6.53 -8.01
N ILE A 42 -3.57 -5.78 -8.14
CA ILE A 42 -2.59 -5.97 -9.21
C ILE A 42 -2.01 -7.38 -9.18
N GLY A 43 -1.54 -7.83 -8.01
CA GLY A 43 -1.02 -9.20 -7.86
C GLY A 43 -2.04 -10.27 -8.20
N ASN A 44 -3.29 -10.09 -7.77
CA ASN A 44 -4.37 -11.02 -8.03
C ASN A 44 -4.72 -11.07 -9.53
N SER A 45 -4.78 -9.93 -10.21
CA SER A 45 -5.00 -9.86 -11.66
C SER A 45 -3.89 -10.57 -12.44
N ILE A 46 -2.63 -10.38 -12.07
CA ILE A 46 -1.52 -11.08 -12.73
C ILE A 46 -1.59 -12.59 -12.46
N ASN A 47 -1.90 -13.01 -11.22
CA ASN A 47 -2.08 -14.43 -10.90
C ASN A 47 -3.18 -15.09 -11.73
N SER A 48 -4.35 -14.44 -11.85
CA SER A 48 -5.44 -14.92 -12.69
C SER A 48 -5.00 -15.14 -14.14
N GLU A 49 -4.33 -14.15 -14.74
CA GLU A 49 -3.85 -14.23 -16.12
C GLU A 49 -2.83 -15.37 -16.31
N ILE A 50 -1.93 -15.60 -15.35
CA ILE A 50 -0.94 -16.69 -15.42
C ILE A 50 -1.61 -18.06 -15.31
N LEU A 51 -2.58 -18.20 -14.39
CA LEU A 51 -3.32 -19.44 -14.18
C LEU A 51 -4.12 -19.84 -15.42
N ASP A 52 -4.77 -18.89 -16.07
CA ASP A 52 -5.57 -19.12 -17.29
C ASP A 52 -4.70 -19.59 -18.47
N ASN A 53 -3.44 -19.14 -18.53
CA ASN A 53 -2.50 -19.49 -19.60
C ASN A 53 -1.59 -20.71 -19.28
N GLN A 54 -1.71 -21.32 -18.08
CA GLN A 54 -1.11 -22.59 -17.63
C GLN A 54 0.39 -22.80 -17.92
N ARG A 55 1.20 -21.74 -18.05
CA ARG A 55 2.63 -21.85 -18.40
C ARG A 55 3.50 -20.94 -17.53
N ALA A 56 4.43 -21.55 -16.79
CA ALA A 56 5.39 -20.81 -15.95
C ALA A 56 6.23 -19.81 -16.76
N GLU A 57 6.59 -20.15 -18.01
CA GLU A 57 7.39 -19.28 -18.87
C GLU A 57 6.59 -18.06 -19.36
N TYR A 58 5.30 -18.22 -19.62
CA TYR A 58 4.39 -17.12 -19.92
C TYR A 58 4.30 -16.15 -18.74
N GLY A 59 4.25 -16.68 -17.51
CA GLY A 59 4.26 -15.88 -16.29
C GLY A 59 5.50 -14.98 -16.15
N LYS A 60 6.68 -15.45 -16.57
CA LYS A 60 7.88 -14.59 -16.58
C LYS A 60 7.77 -13.48 -17.62
N GLN A 61 7.29 -13.81 -18.82
CA GLN A 61 7.18 -12.86 -19.93
C GLN A 61 6.19 -11.73 -19.64
N ILE A 62 5.03 -12.05 -19.05
CA ILE A 62 4.03 -11.04 -18.74
C ILE A 62 4.50 -10.09 -17.63
N VAL A 63 5.15 -10.61 -16.58
CA VAL A 63 5.68 -9.77 -15.50
C VAL A 63 6.78 -8.83 -16.02
N ALA A 64 7.68 -9.31 -16.88
CA ALA A 64 8.69 -8.46 -17.51
C ALA A 64 8.05 -7.36 -18.40
N THR A 65 7.04 -7.73 -19.18
CA THR A 65 6.32 -6.81 -20.08
C THR A 65 5.59 -5.72 -19.29
N LEU A 66 4.82 -6.10 -18.28
CA LEU A 66 4.09 -5.18 -17.40
C LEU A 66 5.05 -4.27 -16.64
N SER A 67 6.14 -4.82 -16.10
CA SER A 67 7.18 -4.04 -15.39
C SER A 67 7.71 -2.90 -16.26
N ARG A 68 8.07 -3.19 -17.51
CA ARG A 68 8.59 -2.17 -18.42
C ARG A 68 7.58 -1.06 -18.68
N GLN A 69 6.33 -1.41 -18.98
CA GLN A 69 5.29 -0.42 -19.29
C GLN A 69 4.92 0.42 -18.05
N LEU A 70 4.62 -0.25 -16.93
CA LEU A 70 4.18 0.43 -15.71
C LEU A 70 5.31 1.25 -15.07
N THR A 71 6.57 0.85 -15.23
CA THR A 71 7.70 1.66 -14.73
C THR A 71 7.85 2.95 -15.54
N ILE A 72 7.62 2.92 -16.85
CA ILE A 72 7.63 4.13 -17.70
C ILE A 72 6.49 5.08 -17.31
N GLU A 73 5.30 4.54 -17.05
CA GLU A 73 4.10 5.34 -16.81
C GLU A 73 3.97 5.83 -15.35
N TYR A 74 4.32 4.96 -14.38
CA TYR A 74 4.04 5.18 -12.96
C TYR A 74 5.30 5.11 -12.07
N GLY A 75 6.47 4.85 -12.64
CA GLY A 75 7.76 4.88 -11.94
C GLY A 75 8.12 3.59 -11.20
N ARG A 76 9.17 3.69 -10.38
CA ARG A 76 9.93 2.54 -9.83
C ARG A 76 9.13 1.59 -8.93
N SER A 77 7.98 2.02 -8.43
CA SER A 77 7.08 1.16 -7.64
C SER A 77 6.56 -0.05 -8.42
N TYR A 78 6.67 -0.04 -9.74
CA TYR A 78 6.20 -1.11 -10.63
C TYR A 78 7.32 -1.85 -11.37
N GLU A 79 8.57 -1.70 -10.91
CA GLU A 79 9.67 -2.56 -11.36
C GLU A 79 9.35 -4.05 -11.09
N GLU A 80 9.97 -4.94 -11.85
CA GLU A 80 9.69 -6.38 -11.85
C GLU A 80 9.65 -7.01 -10.46
N LYS A 81 10.64 -6.65 -9.62
CA LYS A 81 10.74 -7.04 -8.21
C LYS A 81 9.48 -6.71 -7.40
N ASN A 82 8.90 -5.53 -7.63
CA ASN A 82 7.72 -5.08 -6.92
C ASN A 82 6.47 -5.77 -7.44
N LEU A 83 6.34 -6.02 -8.75
CA LEU A 83 5.26 -6.83 -9.29
C LEU A 83 5.29 -8.26 -8.75
N ARG A 84 6.47 -8.88 -8.65
CA ARG A 84 6.62 -10.21 -8.02
C ARG A 84 6.14 -10.22 -6.57
N ARG A 85 6.43 -9.17 -5.79
CA ARG A 85 5.90 -9.04 -4.42
C ARG A 85 4.39 -8.85 -4.37
N MET A 86 3.82 -8.08 -5.30
CA MET A 86 2.37 -7.92 -5.41
C MET A 86 1.70 -9.27 -5.70
N ILE A 87 2.27 -10.06 -6.62
CA ILE A 87 1.83 -11.42 -6.95
C ILE A 87 1.89 -12.32 -5.71
N GLN A 88 3.04 -12.38 -5.02
CA GLN A 88 3.20 -13.15 -3.78
C GLN A 88 2.20 -12.73 -2.72
N PHE A 89 1.97 -11.43 -2.57
CA PHE A 89 0.98 -10.89 -1.65
C PHE A 89 -0.43 -11.39 -1.98
N ALA A 90 -0.84 -11.35 -3.24
CA ALA A 90 -2.14 -11.88 -3.64
C ALA A 90 -2.24 -13.41 -3.42
N THR A 91 -1.16 -14.16 -3.68
CA THR A 91 -1.12 -15.61 -3.46
C THR A 91 -1.26 -15.98 -1.99
N GLN A 92 -0.55 -15.28 -1.10
CA GLN A 92 -0.59 -15.54 0.35
C GLN A 92 -1.93 -15.16 0.98
N PHE A 93 -2.65 -14.19 0.40
CA PHE A 93 -3.89 -13.67 0.93
C PHE A 93 -5.01 -13.73 -0.11
N SER A 94 -5.43 -14.94 -0.47
CA SER A 94 -6.43 -15.18 -1.53
C SER A 94 -7.85 -14.70 -1.21
N ASP A 95 -8.18 -14.41 0.06
CA ASP A 95 -9.50 -13.89 0.45
C ASP A 95 -9.49 -12.38 0.71
N ILE A 96 -10.09 -11.62 -0.21
CA ILE A 96 -10.20 -10.16 -0.15
C ILE A 96 -10.90 -9.65 1.12
N LYS A 97 -11.78 -10.44 1.74
CA LYS A 97 -12.49 -10.07 2.98
C LYS A 97 -11.54 -9.99 4.17
N ASN A 98 -10.50 -10.82 4.18
CA ASN A 98 -9.44 -10.80 5.20
C ASN A 98 -8.43 -9.68 4.92
N VAL A 99 -8.13 -9.40 3.65
CA VAL A 99 -7.15 -8.39 3.23
C VAL A 99 -7.57 -6.98 3.66
N ALA A 100 -8.83 -6.58 3.43
CA ALA A 100 -9.28 -5.23 3.81
C ALA A 100 -9.35 -5.02 5.35
N THR A 101 -9.43 -6.10 6.13
CA THR A 101 -9.60 -6.05 7.59
C THR A 101 -8.25 -6.08 8.32
N LEU A 102 -7.31 -6.92 7.87
CA LEU A 102 -5.95 -7.01 8.43
C LEU A 102 -5.07 -5.79 8.10
N TRP A 103 -5.29 -5.16 6.94
CA TRP A 103 -4.35 -4.16 6.42
C TRP A 103 -4.76 -2.70 6.65
N ARG A 104 -5.97 -2.44 7.20
CA ARG A 104 -6.35 -1.12 7.74
C ARG A 104 -5.42 -0.64 8.87
N GLN A 105 -4.55 -1.52 9.38
CA GLN A 105 -3.58 -1.21 10.44
C GLN A 105 -2.11 -1.27 9.99
N LEU A 106 -1.80 -1.66 8.74
CA LEU A 106 -0.42 -1.91 8.30
C LEU A 106 -0.02 -1.03 7.11
N SER A 107 0.96 -0.13 7.34
CA SER A 107 1.65 0.63 6.29
C SER A 107 2.56 -0.22 5.40
N TRP A 108 2.88 0.27 4.19
CA TRP A 108 3.83 -0.36 3.23
C TRP A 108 5.22 -0.65 3.83
N SER A 109 5.63 0.05 4.89
CA SER A 109 6.82 -0.31 5.66
C SER A 109 6.71 -1.69 6.31
N HIS A 110 5.52 -2.09 6.77
CA HIS A 110 5.27 -3.44 7.28
C HIS A 110 5.33 -4.50 6.17
N PHE A 111 4.97 -4.15 4.93
CA PHE A 111 5.09 -5.05 3.78
C PHE A 111 6.52 -5.50 3.51
N LYS A 112 7.49 -4.58 3.63
CA LYS A 112 8.92 -4.90 3.48
C LYS A 112 9.46 -5.84 4.57
N ILE A 113 8.74 -6.00 5.67
CA ILE A 113 9.12 -6.85 6.80
C ILE A 113 8.48 -8.24 6.68
N VAL A 114 7.23 -8.32 6.21
CA VAL A 114 6.45 -9.58 6.16
C VAL A 114 6.74 -10.39 4.89
N ILE A 115 7.13 -9.77 3.79
CA ILE A 115 7.58 -10.47 2.57
C ILE A 115 9.11 -10.46 2.54
N PRO A 116 9.79 -11.50 3.09
CA PRO A 116 11.23 -11.61 2.97
C PRO A 116 11.63 -11.61 1.49
N ASN A 117 12.77 -10.98 1.18
CA ASN A 117 13.37 -11.11 -0.14
C ASN A 117 13.68 -12.60 -0.32
N THR A 118 12.88 -13.32 -1.09
CA THR A 118 13.35 -14.55 -1.71
C THR A 118 14.24 -14.13 -2.87
N ASP A 119 15.51 -14.51 -2.76
CA ASP A 119 16.66 -14.15 -3.60
C ASP A 119 16.40 -14.15 -5.11
#